data_AF-A0A9E6S760-F1
#
_entry.id   AF-A0A9E6S760-F1
#
_cell.length_a   1.000
_cell.length_b   1.000
_cell.length_c   1.000
_cell.angle_alpha   90.00
_cell.angle_beta   90.00
_cell.angle_gamma   90.00
#
_symmetry.space_group_name_H-M   'P 1'
#
loop_
_entity.id
_entity.type
_entity.pdbx_description
1 polymer ?
#
loop_
_entity_poly.entity_id
_entity_poly.type
_entity_poly.pdbx_seq_one_letter_code
_entity_poly.pdbx_strand_id
1 'polypeptide(L)'
;MQSFIHSKIGKKTVTLIDLRLGICTIQRDRGRWLAEWVAFHYAAGFRKFYIFLHRCTDSSEAVVRQLQKHFDIQCFVLGAEVYRPQLAAYQHAYQSFGHEVDWMAFIDGDEFLFTPQSGDLRHVMGQYQYAKVSSLGAWWVCYGSSGHVTEPEGLIIENLKGTVRL
;
A
#
# COMPACT_ATOMS: atom_id res chain seq x y z
N MET A 1 30.70 7.21 42.66
CA MET A 1 31.09 8.55 42.18
C MET A 1 31.61 8.40 40.76
N GLN A 2 30.87 8.90 39.77
CA GLN A 2 31.18 9.15 38.35
C GLN A 2 29.82 9.19 37.63
N SER A 3 29.11 10.31 37.74
CA SER A 3 29.14 11.48 36.84
C SER A 3 28.26 11.28 35.62
N PHE A 4 27.06 11.82 35.74
CA PHE A 4 26.08 12.03 34.68
C PHE A 4 26.63 13.01 33.63
N ILE A 5 26.49 12.66 32.35
CA ILE A 5 26.45 13.65 31.25
C ILE A 5 25.01 13.63 30.73
N HIS A 6 24.25 14.67 31.06
CA HIS A 6 22.92 14.91 30.50
C HIS A 6 23.07 15.49 29.09
N SER A 7 22.73 14.70 28.07
CA SER A 7 22.40 15.23 26.74
C SER A 7 20.87 15.28 26.59
N LYS A 8 20.32 16.49 26.64
CA LYS A 8 18.91 16.80 26.38
C LYS A 8 18.66 16.88 24.88
N ILE A 9 18.30 15.78 24.24
CA ILE A 9 17.35 15.77 23.12
C ILE A 9 16.55 14.48 23.26
N GLY A 10 15.30 14.59 23.71
CA GLY A 10 14.40 13.45 23.84
C GLY A 10 14.06 12.88 22.46
N LYS A 11 14.88 11.94 21.98
CA LYS A 11 14.41 10.96 21.00
C LYS A 11 13.35 10.15 21.73
N LYS A 12 12.07 10.42 21.49
CA LYS A 12 11.01 9.46 21.83
C LYS A 12 11.41 8.18 21.12
N THR A 13 11.89 7.19 21.87
CA THR A 13 12.02 5.82 21.38
C THR A 13 10.58 5.41 21.07
N VAL A 14 10.18 5.52 19.81
CA VAL A 14 8.93 4.95 19.33
C VAL A 14 9.16 3.45 19.42
N THR A 15 8.67 2.83 20.50
CA THR A 15 8.51 1.38 20.54
C THR A 15 7.79 1.00 19.25
N LEU A 16 8.36 0.11 18.44
CA LEU A 16 7.70 -0.41 17.25
C LEU A 16 6.39 -1.06 17.72
N ILE A 17 5.30 -0.30 17.62
CA ILE A 17 3.96 -0.84 17.79
C ILE A 17 3.82 -1.84 16.64
N ASP A 18 3.48 -3.08 16.97
CA ASP A 18 3.21 -4.13 15.98
C ASP A 18 1.86 -3.85 15.30
N LEU A 19 1.80 -2.76 14.52
CA LEU A 19 0.64 -2.37 13.75
C LEU A 19 0.53 -3.27 12.52
N ARG A 20 -0.64 -3.88 12.38
CA ARG A 20 -1.02 -4.67 11.21
C ARG A 20 -1.63 -3.75 10.18
N LEU A 21 -0.85 -3.45 9.15
CA LEU A 21 -1.31 -2.65 8.01
C LEU A 21 -1.85 -3.57 6.91
N GLY A 22 -3.09 -3.30 6.52
CA GLY A 22 -3.76 -3.87 5.35
C GLY A 22 -3.85 -2.90 4.20
N ILE A 23 -3.85 -3.42 2.98
CA ILE A 23 -4.07 -2.63 1.77
C ILE A 23 -5.05 -3.34 0.84
N CYS A 24 -6.03 -2.58 0.37
CA CYS A 24 -7.09 -3.04 -0.52
C CYS A 24 -6.99 -2.30 -1.85
N THR A 25 -7.09 -3.05 -2.93
CA THR A 25 -7.05 -2.51 -4.30
C THR A 25 -7.97 -3.31 -5.21
N ILE A 26 -8.56 -2.64 -6.20
CA ILE A 26 -9.24 -3.27 -7.33
C ILE A 26 -8.43 -3.00 -8.58
N GLN A 27 -8.11 -4.06 -9.32
CA GLN A 27 -7.23 -3.99 -10.48
C GLN A 27 -7.90 -4.60 -11.72
N ARG A 28 -7.54 -4.02 -12.86
CA ARG A 28 -7.89 -4.50 -14.19
C ARG A 28 -6.66 -4.46 -15.07
N ASP A 29 -6.28 -5.61 -15.60
CA ASP A 29 -5.18 -5.76 -16.57
C ASP A 29 -3.85 -5.12 -16.11
N ARG A 30 -3.43 -5.46 -14.88
CA ARG A 30 -2.21 -4.93 -14.23
C ARG A 30 -1.14 -6.00 -13.99
N GLY A 31 -1.23 -7.15 -14.66
CA GLY A 31 -0.37 -8.33 -14.43
C GLY A 31 1.12 -8.00 -14.44
N ARG A 32 1.56 -7.15 -15.37
CA ARG A 32 2.98 -6.79 -15.51
C ARG A 32 3.56 -6.03 -14.31
N TRP A 33 2.74 -5.35 -13.51
CA TRP A 33 3.19 -4.50 -12.40
C TRP A 33 2.81 -5.01 -11.01
N LEU A 34 1.90 -5.99 -10.93
CA LEU A 34 1.40 -6.52 -9.67
C LEU A 34 2.51 -7.00 -8.72
N ALA A 35 3.56 -7.62 -9.27
CA ALA A 35 4.69 -8.09 -8.46
C ALA A 35 5.48 -6.92 -7.83
N GLU A 36 5.76 -5.87 -8.62
CA GLU A 36 6.40 -4.65 -8.12
C GLU A 36 5.52 -3.97 -7.06
N TRP A 37 4.23 -3.82 -7.36
CA TRP A 37 3.28 -3.16 -6.46
C TRP A 37 3.20 -3.87 -5.10
N VAL A 38 3.09 -5.20 -5.08
CA VAL A 38 3.08 -5.98 -3.82
C VAL A 38 4.41 -5.86 -3.08
N ALA A 39 5.54 -6.01 -3.79
CA ALA A 39 6.87 -5.92 -3.18
C ALA A 39 7.14 -4.53 -2.58
N PHE A 40 6.76 -3.47 -3.29
CA PHE A 40 6.89 -2.10 -2.82
C PHE A 40 6.09 -1.86 -1.53
N HIS A 41 4.81 -2.22 -1.52
CA HIS A 41 3.96 -2.01 -0.35
C HIS A 41 4.37 -2.91 0.82
N TYR A 42 4.92 -4.10 0.55
CA TYR A 42 5.53 -4.93 1.57
C TYR A 42 6.76 -4.23 2.20
N ALA A 43 7.63 -3.64 1.38
CA ALA A 43 8.76 -2.85 1.87
C ALA A 43 8.29 -1.61 2.67
N ALA A 44 7.19 -0.97 2.25
CA ALA A 44 6.58 0.16 2.94
C ALA A 44 5.90 -0.19 4.28
N GLY A 45 5.75 -1.47 4.62
CA GLY A 45 5.26 -1.94 5.92
C GLY A 45 3.90 -2.67 5.88
N PHE A 46 3.26 -2.80 4.71
CA PHE A 46 2.02 -3.58 4.58
C PHE A 46 2.29 -5.08 4.67
N ARG A 47 1.39 -5.80 5.35
CA ARG A 47 1.51 -7.27 5.51
C ARG A 47 0.27 -8.03 5.07
N LYS A 48 -0.89 -7.38 5.00
CA LYS A 48 -2.15 -7.95 4.54
C LYS A 48 -2.58 -7.30 3.24
N PHE A 49 -2.81 -8.09 2.20
CA PHE A 49 -3.20 -7.60 0.88
C PHE A 49 -4.57 -8.15 0.50
N TYR A 50 -5.47 -7.27 0.08
CA TYR A 50 -6.80 -7.60 -0.40
C TYR A 50 -6.91 -7.13 -1.85
N ILE A 51 -6.73 -8.06 -2.80
CA ILE A 51 -6.66 -7.76 -4.23
C ILE A 51 -7.93 -8.24 -4.91
N PHE A 52 -8.67 -7.30 -5.50
CA PHE A 52 -9.85 -7.60 -6.30
C PHE A 52 -9.49 -7.47 -7.77
N LEU A 53 -9.75 -8.52 -8.54
CA LEU A 53 -9.57 -8.54 -9.98
C LEU A 53 -10.94 -8.37 -10.64
N HIS A 54 -11.06 -7.40 -11.53
CA HIS A 54 -12.31 -7.12 -12.21
C HIS A 54 -12.09 -6.92 -13.70
N ARG A 55 -12.68 -7.84 -14.50
CA ARG A 55 -12.57 -7.86 -15.97
C ARG A 55 -11.12 -7.93 -16.46
N CYS A 56 -10.26 -8.68 -15.75
CA CYS A 56 -8.92 -8.98 -16.23
C CYS A 56 -8.99 -10.01 -17.36
N THR A 57 -8.23 -9.73 -18.42
CA THR A 57 -8.03 -10.58 -19.60
C THR A 57 -6.55 -10.91 -19.81
N ASP A 58 -5.67 -10.25 -19.05
CA ASP A 58 -4.24 -10.49 -19.03
C ASP A 58 -3.82 -11.55 -17.99
N SER A 59 -2.53 -11.57 -17.65
CA SER A 59 -1.94 -12.49 -16.68
C SER A 59 -2.17 -12.12 -15.21
N SER A 60 -2.96 -11.09 -14.88
CA SER A 60 -3.13 -10.58 -13.50
C SER A 60 -3.46 -11.67 -12.50
N GLU A 61 -4.43 -12.53 -12.80
CA GLU A 61 -4.84 -13.60 -11.88
C GLU A 61 -3.71 -14.62 -11.66
N ALA A 62 -3.02 -15.01 -12.72
CA ALA A 62 -1.89 -15.94 -12.61
C ALA A 62 -0.76 -15.35 -11.76
N VAL A 63 -0.46 -14.05 -11.94
CA VAL A 63 0.56 -13.34 -11.14
C VAL A 63 0.17 -13.30 -9.67
N VAL A 64 -1.07 -12.91 -9.33
CA VAL A 64 -1.52 -12.89 -7.93
C VAL A 64 -1.42 -14.28 -7.30
N ARG A 65 -1.81 -15.34 -8.02
CA ARG A 65 -1.68 -16.73 -7.54
C ARG A 65 -0.23 -17.14 -7.24
N GLN A 66 0.75 -16.63 -7.99
CA GLN A 66 2.15 -16.87 -7.66
C GLN A 66 2.57 -16.09 -6.41
N LEU A 67 2.16 -14.83 -6.29
CA LEU A 67 2.49 -13.99 -5.13
C LEU A 67 1.88 -14.52 -3.83
N GLN A 68 0.69 -15.14 -3.88
CA GLN A 68 0.05 -15.80 -2.74
C GLN A 68 0.92 -16.89 -2.07
N LYS A 69 1.94 -17.43 -2.77
CA LYS A 69 2.86 -18.40 -2.19
C LYS A 69 3.87 -17.78 -1.21
N HIS A 70 4.03 -16.46 -1.25
CA HIS A 70 5.06 -15.73 -0.52
C HIS A 70 4.51 -14.59 0.35
N PHE A 71 3.32 -14.09 0.03
CA PHE A 71 2.69 -12.96 0.71
C PHE A 71 1.27 -13.33 1.17
N ASP A 72 0.82 -12.71 2.27
CA ASP A 72 -0.55 -12.87 2.76
C ASP A 72 -1.51 -12.02 1.90
N ILE A 73 -1.98 -12.64 0.81
CA ILE A 73 -2.87 -12.03 -0.17
C ILE A 73 -4.20 -12.80 -0.21
N GLN A 74 -5.29 -12.09 0.08
CA GLN A 74 -6.64 -12.51 -0.24
C GLN A 74 -7.00 -11.96 -1.63
N CYS A 75 -7.26 -12.87 -2.58
CA CYS A 75 -7.58 -12.52 -3.96
C CYS A 75 -9.04 -12.84 -4.28
N PHE A 76 -9.76 -11.90 -4.89
CA PHE A 76 -11.16 -12.03 -5.28
C PHE A 76 -11.32 -11.71 -6.76
N VAL A 77 -12.06 -12.54 -7.50
CA VAL A 77 -12.44 -12.24 -8.88
C VAL A 77 -13.89 -11.77 -8.88
N LEU A 78 -14.11 -10.52 -9.27
CA LEU A 78 -15.44 -9.94 -9.35
C LEU A 78 -16.12 -10.29 -10.67
N GLY A 79 -17.40 -10.64 -10.59
CA GLY A 79 -18.25 -10.79 -11.77
C GLY A 79 -18.30 -9.52 -12.60
N ALA A 80 -18.42 -9.64 -13.92
CA ALA A 80 -18.41 -8.51 -14.83
C ALA A 80 -19.64 -7.59 -14.66
N GLU A 81 -20.72 -8.15 -14.13
CA GLU A 81 -22.02 -7.53 -13.88
C GLU A 81 -22.11 -6.77 -12.55
N VAL A 82 -21.07 -6.82 -11.71
CA VAL A 82 -21.06 -6.16 -10.40
C VAL A 82 -21.27 -4.66 -10.58
N TYR A 83 -22.31 -4.13 -9.95
CA TYR A 83 -22.60 -2.70 -9.93
C TYR A 83 -21.61 -1.95 -9.03
N ARG A 84 -20.99 -0.88 -9.55
CA ARG A 84 -19.96 -0.08 -8.85
C ARG A 84 -18.87 -0.97 -8.22
N PRO A 85 -18.10 -1.70 -9.05
CA PRO A 85 -17.20 -2.77 -8.59
C PRO A 85 -16.15 -2.29 -7.59
N GLN A 86 -15.64 -1.06 -7.72
CA GLN A 86 -14.70 -0.49 -6.77
C GLN A 86 -15.32 -0.28 -5.38
N LEU A 87 -16.52 0.29 -5.32
CA LEU A 87 -17.24 0.45 -4.06
C LEU A 87 -17.57 -0.91 -3.44
N ALA A 88 -18.03 -1.87 -4.25
CA ALA A 88 -18.32 -3.22 -3.80
C ALA A 88 -17.06 -3.92 -3.25
N ALA A 89 -15.91 -3.81 -3.92
CA ALA A 89 -14.64 -4.34 -3.47
C ALA A 89 -14.22 -3.76 -2.12
N TYR A 90 -14.19 -2.43 -2.00
CA TYR A 90 -13.73 -1.76 -0.79
C TYR A 90 -14.66 -2.02 0.40
N GLN A 91 -15.98 -2.04 0.16
CA GLN A 91 -16.94 -2.40 1.18
C GLN A 91 -16.77 -3.86 1.63
N HIS A 92 -16.59 -4.79 0.69
CA HIS A 92 -16.31 -6.20 1.02
C HIS A 92 -15.04 -6.33 1.86
N ALA A 93 -13.95 -5.67 1.46
CA ALA A 93 -12.68 -5.72 2.18
C ALA A 93 -12.83 -5.21 3.63
N TYR A 94 -13.47 -4.04 3.79
CA TYR A 94 -13.72 -3.45 5.10
C TYR A 94 -14.58 -4.36 5.99
N GLN A 95 -15.70 -4.86 5.46
CA GLN A 95 -16.66 -5.66 6.24
C GLN A 95 -16.11 -7.03 6.61
N SER A 96 -15.42 -7.69 5.67
CA SER A 96 -14.90 -9.04 5.86
C SER A 96 -13.59 -9.06 6.65
N PHE A 97 -12.71 -8.08 6.45
CA PHE A 97 -11.32 -8.16 6.92
C PHE A 97 -10.84 -6.95 7.72
N GLY A 98 -11.69 -5.92 7.91
CA GLY A 98 -11.34 -4.75 8.72
C GLY A 98 -10.96 -5.10 10.17
N HIS A 99 -11.41 -6.24 10.68
CA HIS A 99 -11.07 -6.72 12.02
C HIS A 99 -9.70 -7.41 12.09
N GLU A 100 -9.06 -7.75 10.97
CA GLU A 100 -7.74 -8.41 10.95
C GLU A 100 -6.57 -7.42 11.03
N VAL A 101 -6.83 -6.13 10.79
CA VAL A 101 -5.82 -5.08 10.64
C VAL A 101 -6.16 -3.88 11.51
N ASP A 102 -5.13 -3.14 11.95
CA ASP A 102 -5.31 -1.91 12.71
C ASP A 102 -5.67 -0.74 11.78
N TRP A 103 -5.11 -0.76 10.57
CA TRP A 103 -5.36 0.23 9.52
C TRP A 103 -5.45 -0.44 8.16
N MET A 104 -6.42 0.00 7.35
CA MET A 104 -6.58 -0.45 5.96
C MET A 104 -6.49 0.72 5.00
N ALA A 105 -5.57 0.65 4.04
CA ALA A 105 -5.50 1.59 2.93
C ALA A 105 -6.39 1.11 1.77
N PHE A 106 -7.05 2.04 1.08
CA PHE A 106 -7.82 1.79 -0.14
C PHE A 106 -7.22 2.64 -1.25
N ILE A 107 -6.48 2.00 -2.17
CA ILE A 107 -5.75 2.70 -3.23
C ILE A 107 -5.87 1.98 -4.57
N ASP A 108 -5.68 2.74 -5.66
CA ASP A 108 -5.71 2.19 -7.00
C ASP A 108 -4.43 1.36 -7.29
N GLY A 109 -4.51 0.44 -8.26
CA GLY A 109 -3.43 -0.51 -8.55
C GLY A 109 -2.17 0.10 -9.19
N ASP A 110 -2.20 1.39 -9.52
CA ASP A 110 -1.07 2.19 -10.00
C ASP A 110 -0.63 3.27 -9.01
N GLU A 111 -1.19 3.28 -7.80
CA GLU A 111 -0.77 4.16 -6.72
C GLU A 111 0.25 3.47 -5.81
N PHE A 112 1.23 4.24 -5.35
CA PHE A 112 2.30 3.79 -4.47
C PHE A 112 2.28 4.61 -3.17
N LEU A 113 1.82 4.00 -2.08
CA LEU A 113 1.70 4.66 -0.78
C LEU A 113 2.93 4.37 0.08
N PHE A 114 3.65 5.42 0.46
CA PHE A 114 4.87 5.33 1.27
C PHE A 114 5.07 6.54 2.18
N THR A 115 6.05 6.45 3.07
CA THR A 115 6.51 7.57 3.89
C THR A 115 7.89 8.04 3.41
N PRO A 116 8.05 9.33 3.07
CA PRO A 116 9.33 9.87 2.62
C PRO A 116 10.44 9.84 3.68
N GLN A 117 10.10 9.76 4.97
CA GLN A 117 11.06 9.93 6.06
C GLN A 117 11.48 8.62 6.73
N SER A 118 10.55 7.70 7.02
CA SER A 118 10.86 6.50 7.82
C SER A 118 11.04 5.22 7.02
N GLY A 119 10.70 5.21 5.71
CA GLY A 119 10.67 4.02 4.86
C GLY A 119 9.58 2.98 5.24
N ASP A 120 9.13 2.98 6.49
CA ASP A 120 8.10 2.10 7.03
C ASP A 120 6.95 2.92 7.60
N LEU A 121 5.77 2.77 7.01
CA LEU A 121 4.55 3.50 7.34
C LEU A 121 4.09 3.26 8.77
N ARG A 122 4.43 2.12 9.40
CA ARG A 122 4.02 1.80 10.78
C ARG A 122 4.52 2.84 11.77
N HIS A 123 5.67 3.47 11.52
CA HIS A 123 6.19 4.57 12.34
C HIS A 123 5.31 5.82 12.30
N VAL A 124 4.73 6.12 11.14
CA VAL A 124 3.81 7.24 10.96
C VAL A 124 2.46 6.89 11.57
N MET A 125 1.93 5.71 11.25
CA MET A 125 0.62 5.25 11.73
C MET A 125 0.57 5.08 13.26
N GLY A 126 1.69 4.73 13.90
CA GLY A 126 1.81 4.64 15.36
C GLY A 126 1.48 5.95 16.09
N GLN A 127 1.63 7.09 15.43
CA GLN A 127 1.29 8.41 16.01
C GLN A 127 -0.23 8.61 16.18
N TYR A 128 -1.03 7.84 15.44
CA TYR A 128 -2.48 7.95 15.40
C TYR A 128 -3.21 6.83 16.14
N GLN A 129 -2.51 5.86 16.71
CA GLN A 129 -3.13 4.70 17.37
C GLN A 129 -4.14 5.08 18.46
N TYR A 130 -3.88 6.16 19.20
CA TYR A 130 -4.74 6.65 20.28
C TYR A 130 -5.47 7.94 19.90
N ALA A 131 -5.34 8.38 18.65
CA ALA A 131 -6.06 9.55 18.16
C ALA A 131 -7.52 9.19 17.90
N LYS A 132 -8.45 10.10 18.24
CA LYS A 132 -9.88 9.94 17.95
C LYS A 132 -10.16 10.28 16.48
N VAL A 133 -9.66 9.46 15.56
CA VAL A 133 -9.85 9.59 14.12
C VAL A 133 -10.32 8.26 13.52
N SER A 134 -11.18 8.33 12.50
CA SER A 134 -11.69 7.16 11.79
C SER A 134 -10.97 6.92 10.46
N SER A 135 -10.25 7.92 9.95
CA SER A 135 -9.59 7.88 8.64
C SER A 135 -8.51 8.96 8.55
N LEU A 136 -7.50 8.70 7.72
CA LEU A 136 -6.48 9.67 7.35
C LEU A 136 -6.47 9.83 5.82
N GLY A 137 -6.31 11.06 5.36
CA GLY A 137 -6.00 11.34 3.96
C GLY A 137 -4.49 11.40 3.76
N ALA A 138 -4.00 10.86 2.65
CA ALA A 138 -2.62 11.02 2.23
C ALA A 138 -2.51 12.11 1.16
N TRP A 139 -1.40 12.83 1.15
CA TRP A 139 -1.08 13.73 0.05
C TRP A 139 -0.80 12.92 -1.21
N TRP A 140 -1.47 13.28 -2.30
CA TRP A 140 -1.34 12.61 -3.58
C TRP A 140 -0.51 13.45 -4.54
N VAL A 141 0.46 12.81 -5.20
CA VAL A 141 1.35 13.44 -6.19
C VAL A 141 1.32 12.61 -7.45
N CYS A 142 0.96 13.24 -8.58
CA CYS A 142 0.99 12.59 -9.88
C CYS A 142 2.41 12.52 -10.43
N TYR A 143 2.83 11.32 -10.81
CA TYR A 143 4.02 11.11 -11.62
C TYR A 143 3.56 10.95 -13.07
N GLY A 144 3.90 11.93 -13.92
CA GLY A 144 3.57 11.88 -15.35
C GLY A 144 4.36 10.79 -16.08
N SER A 145 4.26 10.73 -17.41
CA SER A 145 4.94 9.70 -18.22
C SER A 145 6.46 9.80 -18.26
N SER A 146 7.07 10.84 -17.65
CA SER A 146 8.52 11.11 -17.68
C SER A 146 9.14 11.10 -19.08
N GLY A 147 8.35 11.48 -20.10
CA GLY A 147 8.79 11.52 -21.50
C GLY A 147 8.70 10.18 -22.23
N HIS A 148 8.22 9.12 -21.57
CA HIS A 148 7.98 7.83 -22.20
C HIS A 148 6.72 7.87 -23.07
N VAL A 149 6.88 7.52 -24.34
CA VAL A 149 5.78 7.36 -25.31
C VAL A 149 5.25 5.93 -25.32
N THR A 150 6.12 4.99 -24.97
CA THR A 150 5.81 3.58 -24.78
C THR A 150 6.29 3.15 -23.42
N GLU A 151 5.77 2.01 -23.00
CA GLU A 151 5.97 1.46 -21.68
C GLU A 151 7.43 1.07 -21.48
N PRO A 152 8.16 1.75 -20.58
CA PRO A 152 9.57 1.47 -20.40
C PRO A 152 9.78 0.10 -19.76
N GLU A 153 10.90 -0.54 -20.10
CA GLU A 153 11.36 -1.73 -19.40
C GLU A 153 11.80 -1.40 -17.97
N GLY A 154 11.67 -2.35 -17.04
CA GLY A 154 12.04 -2.17 -15.64
C GLY A 154 10.87 -1.74 -14.75
N LEU A 155 11.20 -1.22 -13.57
CA LEU A 155 10.24 -0.88 -12.52
C LEU A 155 9.57 0.48 -12.77
N ILE A 156 8.28 0.60 -12.45
CA ILE A 156 7.56 1.88 -12.47
C ILE A 156 8.30 2.91 -11.63
N ILE A 157 8.70 2.53 -10.41
CA ILE A 157 9.32 3.46 -9.45
C ILE A 157 10.67 4.02 -9.92
N GLU A 158 11.33 3.36 -10.87
CA GLU A 158 12.60 3.82 -11.45
C GLU A 158 12.38 4.70 -12.68
N ASN A 159 11.31 4.42 -13.44
CA ASN A 159 11.02 5.02 -14.72
C ASN A 159 10.16 6.28 -14.61
N LEU A 160 9.16 6.30 -13.72
CA LEU A 160 8.27 7.43 -13.54
C LEU A 160 8.82 8.37 -12.46
N LYS A 161 9.36 9.50 -12.91
CA LYS A 161 9.94 10.57 -12.09
C LYS A 161 9.08 11.82 -12.14
N GLY A 162 8.62 12.24 -10.97
CA GLY A 162 7.95 13.50 -10.74
C GLY A 162 8.95 14.52 -10.20
N THR A 163 8.99 15.70 -10.79
CA THR A 163 9.75 16.83 -10.23
C THR A 163 8.91 17.43 -9.10
N VAL A 164 9.08 16.94 -7.88
CA VAL A 164 8.51 17.59 -6.69
C VAL A 164 9.47 18.69 -6.25
N ARG A 165 9.19 19.95 -6.62
CA ARG A 165 9.83 21.08 -5.94
C ARG A 165 9.13 21.25 -4.59
N LEU A 166 9.76 20.76 -3.53
CA LEU A 166 9.38 21.08 -2.15
C LEU A 166 9.81 22.51 -1.80
#